data_AF-A0A1V6SHT5-F1
#
_entry.id   AF-A0A1V6SHT5-F1
#
_cell.length_a   1.000
_cell.length_b   1.000
_cell.length_c   1.000
_cell.angle_alpha   90.00
_cell.angle_beta   90.00
_cell.angle_gamma   90.00
#
_symmetry.space_group_name_H-M   'P 1'
#
loop_
_entity.id
_entity.type
_entity.pdbx_description
1 polymer ?
#
loop_
_entity_poly.entity_id
_entity_poly.type
_entity_poly.pdbx_seq_one_letter_code
_entity_poly.pdbx_strand_id
1 'polypeptide(L)'
;MPRGSHSQHYRRHVRRGHFQRGECKPLKVLIAVSDGNIEAEDNHAEVQNSEDEEDGDGGDWESSSQDDQDDDHDDHDDHDEVDNPDTEPGIILPDDNRPSTELAASWLDGLPRNQDSLKKAVRPETLAHLGLNCPGPGRVLDGQVLGTQVCPHSTIISFETGVFYRHQRGIVGLKFRCAPCNGQSKFSEFLITHCLEATAGQKVCAHKSCIHALWEGLRLCHKHFLAWKLEPPSEEMRDKLRVLFKRTTSEPWSPQTTLMARILGIIESNGEANVPASQIVNIDLETKMYSKEVLQIGLADLKGAKILDCLTRYGKGVIAPSSSNLSKNAIRRQKQNEEKVKGYHTHHGALDAKSVVAKLRDNGINKDTIFLAWATWPFDLSYLRGWLRQEGFEDVLPSDENICLLIPEFRANINRVLGRKCFQGRSFPLSLPVVFPLFCGPSTHGLLGRNHHALYDAQQLSLMMRLFLHLHRHPDERTPWQNSEFMRLGSLKRQLQIEESLGLMSLAKKARHRYDKDEDADQ
;
A
#
# COMPACT_ATOMS: atom_id res chain seq x y z
N MET A 1 -1.88 -45.35 -11.51
CA MET A 1 -1.29 -44.03 -11.27
C MET A 1 -2.19 -43.26 -10.31
N PRO A 2 -1.81 -43.00 -9.04
CA PRO A 2 -2.74 -42.45 -8.07
C PRO A 2 -2.95 -40.95 -8.27
N ARG A 3 -4.21 -40.56 -8.47
CA ARG A 3 -4.68 -39.17 -8.43
C ARG A 3 -4.56 -38.67 -6.98
N GLY A 4 -3.64 -37.74 -6.72
CA GLY A 4 -3.50 -37.17 -5.38
C GLY A 4 -2.60 -35.95 -5.31
N SER A 5 -3.17 -34.76 -5.46
CA SER A 5 -2.55 -33.53 -4.93
C SER A 5 -3.58 -32.63 -4.25
N HIS A 6 -4.69 -32.27 -4.92
CA HIS A 6 -5.71 -31.37 -4.34
C HIS A 6 -6.45 -31.93 -3.12
N SER A 7 -6.59 -33.27 -3.02
CA SER A 7 -7.28 -33.91 -1.88
C SER A 7 -6.47 -33.86 -0.58
N GLN A 8 -5.13 -33.74 -0.65
CA GLN A 8 -4.29 -33.66 0.55
C GLN A 8 -4.25 -32.23 1.12
N HIS A 9 -4.20 -31.21 0.26
CA HIS A 9 -4.23 -29.80 0.68
C HIS A 9 -5.55 -29.45 1.40
N TYR A 10 -6.69 -29.82 0.82
CA TYR A 10 -8.01 -29.63 1.47
C TYR A 10 -8.11 -30.40 2.79
N ARG A 11 -7.66 -31.67 2.83
CA ARG A 11 -7.60 -32.44 4.09
C ARG A 11 -6.71 -31.80 5.14
N ARG A 12 -5.66 -31.05 4.75
CA ARG A 12 -4.81 -30.26 5.65
C ARG A 12 -5.58 -29.08 6.25
N HIS A 13 -6.38 -28.36 5.46
CA HIS A 13 -7.18 -27.23 5.95
C HIS A 13 -8.35 -27.67 6.85
N VAL A 14 -9.03 -28.78 6.52
CA VAL A 14 -10.07 -29.38 7.39
C VAL A 14 -9.48 -29.88 8.71
N ARG A 15 -8.31 -30.56 8.68
CA ARG A 15 -7.61 -30.98 9.92
C ARG A 15 -7.11 -29.81 10.77
N ARG A 16 -6.84 -28.66 10.14
CA ARG A 16 -6.42 -27.41 10.81
C ARG A 16 -7.61 -26.56 11.27
N GLY A 17 -8.85 -27.03 11.11
CA GLY A 17 -10.06 -26.33 11.53
C GLY A 17 -10.37 -25.08 10.72
N HIS A 18 -9.77 -24.91 9.54
CA HIS A 18 -10.06 -23.77 8.66
C HIS A 18 -11.45 -23.87 8.03
N PHE A 19 -11.97 -25.10 7.89
CA PHE A 19 -13.28 -25.42 7.34
C PHE A 19 -13.83 -26.65 8.09
N GLN A 20 -15.16 -26.74 8.27
CA GLN A 20 -15.80 -27.99 8.64
C GLN A 20 -15.74 -28.99 7.48
N ARG A 21 -15.73 -30.29 7.80
CA ARG A 21 -15.63 -31.36 6.81
C ARG A 21 -16.85 -31.31 5.87
N GLY A 22 -16.67 -30.76 4.67
CA GLY A 22 -17.73 -30.62 3.66
C GLY A 22 -18.01 -29.19 3.20
N GLU A 23 -17.48 -28.16 3.88
CA GLU A 23 -17.76 -26.75 3.61
C GLU A 23 -17.09 -26.19 2.34
N CYS A 24 -16.05 -26.84 1.81
CA CYS A 24 -15.39 -26.39 0.59
C CYS A 24 -15.12 -27.59 -0.33
N LYS A 25 -15.81 -27.66 -1.47
CA LYS A 25 -15.48 -28.65 -2.51
C LYS A 25 -14.31 -28.11 -3.31
N PRO A 26 -13.20 -28.84 -3.48
CA PRO A 26 -12.12 -28.41 -4.38
C PRO A 26 -12.72 -28.10 -5.76
N LEU A 27 -12.41 -26.93 -6.31
CA LEU A 27 -12.78 -26.54 -7.66
C LEU A 27 -12.32 -27.66 -8.61
N LYS A 28 -13.28 -28.30 -9.29
CA LYS A 28 -12.95 -29.14 -10.44
C LYS A 28 -12.50 -28.21 -11.55
N VAL A 29 -11.19 -28.09 -11.74
CA VAL A 29 -10.65 -27.53 -12.98
C VAL A 29 -11.04 -28.50 -14.09
N LEU A 30 -12.07 -28.15 -14.85
CA LEU A 30 -12.38 -28.81 -16.10
C LEU A 30 -11.35 -28.34 -17.11
N ILE A 31 -10.34 -29.18 -17.38
CA ILE A 31 -9.55 -29.07 -18.60
C ILE A 31 -10.52 -29.36 -19.74
N ALA A 32 -10.89 -28.34 -20.50
CA ALA A 32 -11.64 -28.51 -21.73
C ALA A 32 -10.73 -29.22 -22.74
N VAL A 33 -10.93 -30.53 -22.89
CA VAL A 33 -10.41 -31.29 -24.03
C VAL A 33 -11.35 -30.97 -25.19
N SER A 34 -10.94 -30.09 -26.10
CA SER A 34 -11.57 -29.98 -27.41
C SER A 34 -10.92 -31.03 -28.32
N ASP A 35 -11.65 -32.11 -28.58
CA ASP A 35 -11.35 -33.02 -29.68
C ASP A 35 -11.56 -32.27 -31.00
N GLY A 36 -10.47 -32.05 -31.74
CA GLY A 36 -10.47 -31.41 -33.04
C GLY A 36 -9.23 -31.83 -33.82
N ASN A 37 -9.36 -32.92 -34.58
CA ASN A 37 -8.42 -33.43 -35.57
C ASN A 37 -7.89 -32.32 -36.48
N ILE A 38 -6.58 -32.04 -36.44
CA ILE A 38 -5.81 -31.57 -37.60
C ILE A 38 -4.43 -32.24 -37.54
N GLU A 39 -4.17 -33.08 -38.53
CA GLU A 39 -2.86 -33.66 -38.83
C GLU A 39 -1.91 -32.55 -39.33
N ALA A 40 -0.73 -32.40 -38.73
CA ALA A 40 0.48 -31.89 -39.38
C ALA A 40 1.73 -32.10 -38.49
N GLU A 41 2.55 -33.03 -38.96
CA GLU A 41 4.00 -33.26 -38.82
C GLU A 41 4.86 -32.44 -37.84
N ASP A 42 5.57 -33.21 -37.01
CA ASP A 42 6.95 -33.07 -36.52
C ASP A 42 7.59 -31.67 -36.44
N ASN A 43 7.83 -31.23 -35.20
CA ASN A 43 9.18 -30.84 -34.78
C ASN A 43 9.32 -30.94 -33.25
N HIS A 44 10.22 -31.82 -32.82
CA HIS A 44 10.64 -31.99 -31.43
C HIS A 44 11.36 -30.73 -30.92
N ALA A 45 10.80 -30.10 -29.89
CA ALA A 45 11.55 -29.24 -28.97
C ALA A 45 11.10 -29.56 -27.54
N GLU A 46 12.00 -30.16 -26.76
CA GLU A 46 11.82 -30.45 -25.34
C GLU A 46 11.60 -29.14 -24.57
N VAL A 47 10.40 -28.96 -24.02
CA VAL A 47 10.10 -27.90 -23.05
C VAL A 47 10.07 -28.54 -21.67
N GLN A 48 11.07 -28.19 -20.86
CA GLN A 48 11.13 -28.52 -19.43
C GLN A 48 10.02 -27.77 -18.68
N ASN A 49 9.16 -28.54 -18.01
CA ASN A 49 8.21 -28.04 -17.02
C ASN A 49 8.98 -27.55 -15.79
N SER A 50 8.89 -26.27 -15.46
CA SER A 50 9.23 -25.74 -14.12
C SER A 50 7.93 -25.33 -13.43
N GLU A 51 7.62 -26.05 -12.36
CA GLU A 51 6.55 -25.73 -11.41
C GLU A 51 7.15 -24.81 -10.34
N ASP A 52 6.83 -23.51 -10.38
CA ASP A 52 7.23 -22.53 -9.37
C ASP A 52 6.00 -22.03 -8.60
N GLU A 53 5.86 -22.45 -7.34
CA GLU A 53 5.01 -21.79 -6.34
C GLU A 53 5.85 -20.74 -5.59
N GLU A 54 5.72 -19.48 -5.97
CA GLU A 54 6.28 -18.34 -5.24
C GLU A 54 5.36 -17.89 -4.10
N ASP A 55 5.79 -18.10 -2.85
CA ASP A 55 5.29 -17.35 -1.69
C ASP A 55 5.89 -15.93 -1.72
N GLY A 56 5.27 -15.05 -2.51
CA GLY A 56 5.55 -13.62 -2.52
C GLY A 56 5.11 -12.96 -1.21
N ASP A 57 6.05 -12.78 -0.28
CA ASP A 57 5.93 -11.95 0.92
C ASP A 57 5.63 -10.50 0.50
N GLY A 58 4.33 -10.19 0.38
CA GLY A 58 3.79 -8.86 0.08
C GLY A 58 4.01 -7.91 1.24
N GLY A 59 5.24 -7.43 1.39
CA GLY A 59 5.58 -6.27 2.21
C GLY A 59 5.23 -4.99 1.46
N ASP A 60 3.96 -4.62 1.42
CA ASP A 60 3.51 -3.30 0.96
C ASP A 60 2.51 -2.75 1.99
N TRP A 61 3.03 -2.39 3.16
CA TRP A 61 2.32 -1.66 4.22
C TRP A 61 3.05 -0.33 4.47
N GLU A 62 3.12 0.51 3.45
CA GLU A 62 3.57 1.89 3.62
C GLU A 62 2.39 2.76 4.02
N SER A 63 2.17 2.89 5.33
CA SER A 63 1.37 3.99 5.87
C SER A 63 2.24 5.23 5.98
N SER A 64 2.19 6.09 4.95
CA SER A 64 2.80 7.42 5.00
C SER A 64 1.78 8.42 5.57
N SER A 65 1.72 8.54 6.90
CA SER A 65 1.13 9.72 7.55
C SER A 65 2.14 10.87 7.52
N GLN A 66 1.86 11.91 6.73
CA GLN A 66 2.58 13.18 6.76
C GLN A 66 2.16 13.97 8.00
N ASP A 67 3.15 14.52 8.71
CA ASP A 67 3.00 15.43 9.84
C ASP A 67 2.92 16.88 9.33
N ASP A 68 1.83 17.58 9.63
CA ASP A 68 1.75 19.05 9.64
C ASP A 68 1.94 19.50 11.09
N GLN A 69 2.97 20.31 11.35
CA GLN A 69 3.19 20.99 12.63
C GLN A 69 2.60 22.41 12.52
N ASP A 70 1.55 22.65 13.30
CA ASP A 70 1.14 23.97 13.76
C ASP A 70 2.02 24.34 14.97
N ASP A 71 2.97 25.25 14.77
CA ASP A 71 3.71 25.88 15.87
C ASP A 71 3.00 27.19 16.26
N ASP A 72 2.00 27.06 17.15
CA ASP A 72 1.57 28.14 18.03
C ASP A 72 2.58 28.22 19.19
N HIS A 73 3.43 29.24 19.19
CA HIS A 73 4.23 29.60 20.36
C HIS A 73 4.02 31.08 20.70
N ASP A 74 3.13 31.27 21.67
CA ASP A 74 2.96 32.48 22.45
C ASP A 74 4.16 32.77 23.36
N ASP A 75 4.28 34.06 23.65
CA ASP A 75 5.30 34.80 24.38
C ASP A 75 5.55 34.40 25.84
N HIS A 76 6.65 34.99 26.36
CA HIS A 76 7.10 35.16 27.75
C HIS A 76 8.26 34.26 28.20
N ASP A 77 9.47 34.81 28.26
CA ASP A 77 9.97 35.41 29.51
C ASP A 77 11.30 36.13 29.31
N ASP A 78 11.33 37.37 29.81
CA ASP A 78 12.52 38.20 30.05
C ASP A 78 13.49 37.46 30.97
N HIS A 79 14.80 37.45 30.67
CA HIS A 79 15.86 37.51 31.68
C HIS A 79 17.22 37.88 31.08
N ASP A 80 17.64 39.11 31.41
CA ASP A 80 18.96 39.56 31.84
C ASP A 80 20.21 39.27 30.99
N GLU A 81 20.66 40.36 30.36
CA GLU A 81 22.00 40.58 29.83
C GLU A 81 23.07 40.39 30.92
N VAL A 82 24.03 39.48 30.66
CA VAL A 82 25.34 39.53 31.30
C VAL A 82 26.41 39.39 30.23
N ASP A 83 27.07 40.51 29.94
CA ASP A 83 28.31 40.59 29.18
C ASP A 83 29.36 39.64 29.74
N ASN A 84 29.94 38.80 28.87
CA ASN A 84 31.28 38.28 29.13
C ASN A 84 32.09 38.20 27.83
N PRO A 85 33.15 39.02 27.69
CA PRO A 85 34.03 38.99 26.55
C PRO A 85 35.19 38.04 26.85
N ASP A 86 35.16 36.81 26.34
CA ASP A 86 36.39 36.06 26.10
C ASP A 86 36.16 34.99 25.04
N THR A 87 36.74 35.27 23.88
CA THR A 87 36.79 34.40 22.71
C THR A 87 37.88 33.36 22.93
N GLU A 88 37.50 32.14 23.30
CA GLU A 88 38.38 30.97 23.24
C GLU A 88 38.06 30.06 22.03
N PRO A 89 39.05 29.29 21.54
CA PRO A 89 39.08 28.78 20.18
C PRO A 89 38.21 27.54 19.98
N GLY A 90 37.70 27.41 18.76
CA GLY A 90 36.80 26.37 18.26
C GLY A 90 36.94 24.98 18.91
N ILE A 91 35.82 24.51 19.45
CA ILE A 91 35.58 23.10 19.74
C ILE A 91 35.60 22.35 18.40
N ILE A 92 36.72 21.70 18.11
CA ILE A 92 36.78 20.64 17.10
C ILE A 92 35.96 19.49 17.66
N LEU A 93 34.73 19.32 17.15
CA LEU A 93 33.98 18.10 17.36
C LEU A 93 34.80 16.94 16.78
N PRO A 94 35.04 15.85 17.52
CA PRO A 94 35.80 14.71 17.00
C PRO A 94 35.06 14.10 15.81
N ASP A 95 35.64 14.26 14.63
CA ASP A 95 35.11 13.85 13.32
C ASP A 95 35.25 12.32 13.06
N ASP A 96 35.26 11.50 14.12
CA ASP A 96 35.61 10.08 14.01
C ASP A 96 34.78 9.13 14.87
N ASN A 97 33.57 9.54 15.26
CA ASN A 97 32.54 8.57 15.60
C ASN A 97 31.85 8.09 14.32
N ARG A 98 32.61 7.39 13.46
CA ARG A 98 32.04 6.57 12.38
C ARG A 98 31.15 5.51 13.02
N PRO A 99 29.82 5.51 12.78
CA PRO A 99 28.99 4.39 13.16
C PRO A 99 29.45 3.18 12.35
N SER A 100 29.90 2.12 13.02
CA SER A 100 30.19 0.83 12.38
C SER A 100 28.93 -0.05 12.43
N THR A 101 28.95 -1.16 11.70
CA THR A 101 28.00 -2.28 11.88
C THR A 101 27.88 -2.73 13.35
N GLU A 102 28.87 -2.42 14.21
CA GLU A 102 28.81 -2.69 15.65
C GLU A 102 27.92 -1.69 16.41
N LEU A 103 27.75 -0.46 15.92
CA LEU A 103 26.84 0.53 16.51
C LEU A 103 25.36 0.20 16.22
N ALA A 104 25.08 -0.42 15.08
CA ALA A 104 23.76 -1.00 14.78
C ALA A 104 23.49 -2.28 15.59
N ALA A 105 24.56 -3.02 15.95
CA ALA A 105 24.47 -4.18 16.83
C ALA A 105 24.23 -3.78 18.30
N SER A 106 24.74 -2.63 18.76
CA SER A 106 24.51 -2.14 20.14
C SER A 106 23.05 -1.73 20.41
N TRP A 107 22.24 -1.50 19.37
CA TRP A 107 20.79 -1.30 19.50
C TRP A 107 20.06 -2.60 19.89
N LEU A 108 20.75 -3.74 19.86
CA LEU A 108 20.24 -5.07 20.24
C LEU A 108 20.68 -5.48 21.66
N ASP A 109 21.47 -4.68 22.38
CA ASP A 109 21.91 -4.95 23.75
C ASP A 109 20.78 -4.72 24.75
N GLY A 110 19.86 -5.69 24.77
CA GLY A 110 18.71 -5.69 25.65
C GLY A 110 17.81 -6.90 25.44
N LEU A 111 18.37 -8.07 25.13
CA LEU A 111 17.55 -9.30 25.08
C LEU A 111 17.12 -9.69 26.50
N PRO A 112 15.81 -9.90 26.76
CA PRO A 112 15.34 -10.33 28.07
C PRO A 112 15.91 -11.70 28.42
N ARG A 113 16.57 -11.82 29.57
CA ARG A 113 17.18 -13.07 30.08
C ARG A 113 16.18 -14.21 30.35
N ASN A 114 14.88 -14.00 30.15
CA ASN A 114 13.86 -15.03 30.35
C ASN A 114 13.11 -15.34 29.05
N GLN A 115 13.63 -16.32 28.30
CA GLN A 115 13.06 -16.80 27.04
C GLN A 115 12.12 -18.00 27.20
N ASP A 116 11.86 -18.47 28.43
CA ASP A 116 11.05 -19.66 28.68
C ASP A 116 9.59 -19.47 28.25
N SER A 117 9.08 -18.23 28.34
CA SER A 117 7.76 -17.86 27.83
C SER A 117 7.70 -17.90 26.29
N LEU A 118 8.77 -17.48 25.60
CA LEU A 118 8.87 -17.54 24.14
C LEU A 118 8.95 -18.98 23.64
N LYS A 119 9.78 -19.82 24.27
CA LYS A 119 9.88 -21.25 23.93
C LYS A 119 8.54 -21.98 24.08
N LYS A 120 7.71 -21.60 25.06
CA LYS A 120 6.35 -22.14 25.26
C LYS A 120 5.32 -21.62 24.26
N ALA A 121 5.51 -20.42 23.71
CA ALA A 121 4.57 -19.77 22.80
C ALA A 121 4.78 -20.12 21.32
N VAL A 122 5.97 -20.62 20.96
CA VAL A 122 6.35 -20.90 19.58
C VAL A 122 5.96 -22.33 19.19
N ARG A 123 5.42 -22.51 17.98
CA ARG A 123 5.11 -23.85 17.44
C ARG A 123 6.32 -24.44 16.71
N PRO A 124 6.53 -25.77 16.73
CA PRO A 124 7.68 -26.40 16.04
C PRO A 124 7.77 -26.04 14.56
N GLU A 125 6.63 -25.94 13.87
CA GLU A 125 6.61 -25.61 12.44
C GLU A 125 7.06 -24.17 12.15
N THR A 126 6.92 -23.27 13.13
CA THR A 126 7.36 -21.87 13.04
C THR A 126 8.83 -21.65 13.46
N LEU A 127 9.52 -22.74 13.80
CA LEU A 127 10.95 -22.82 14.11
C LEU A 127 11.74 -23.51 13.01
N ALA A 128 11.19 -23.61 11.80
CA ALA A 128 11.85 -24.26 10.66
C ALA A 128 13.28 -23.73 10.38
N HIS A 129 13.59 -22.52 10.85
CA HIS A 129 14.89 -21.89 10.68
C HIS A 129 15.82 -22.00 11.89
N LEU A 130 15.36 -22.54 13.02
CA LEU A 130 16.18 -22.71 14.22
C LEU A 130 17.32 -23.69 13.91
N GLY A 131 18.55 -23.29 14.19
CA GLY A 131 19.76 -24.06 13.91
C GLY A 131 20.29 -23.93 12.47
N LEU A 132 19.61 -23.20 11.58
CA LEU A 132 20.13 -22.92 10.24
C LEU A 132 21.16 -21.79 10.28
N ASN A 133 22.09 -21.78 9.32
CA ASN A 133 23.00 -20.66 9.13
C ASN A 133 22.27 -19.47 8.51
N CYS A 134 22.55 -18.26 9.02
CA CYS A 134 22.04 -17.03 8.44
C CYS A 134 22.61 -16.84 7.02
N PRO A 135 21.76 -16.58 6.00
CA PRO A 135 22.24 -16.39 4.63
C PRO A 135 22.93 -15.04 4.40
N GLY A 136 22.88 -14.11 5.35
CA GLY A 136 23.41 -12.75 5.22
C GLY A 136 22.33 -11.69 5.05
N PRO A 137 22.68 -10.45 4.68
CA PRO A 137 21.73 -9.38 4.39
C PRO A 137 21.22 -9.38 2.93
N GLY A 138 21.93 -10.06 2.01
CA GLY A 138 21.58 -10.12 0.59
C GLY A 138 20.21 -10.76 0.33
N ARG A 139 19.55 -10.38 -0.77
CA ARG A 139 18.21 -10.91 -1.12
C ARG A 139 18.29 -12.42 -1.34
N VAL A 140 17.29 -13.18 -0.87
CA VAL A 140 17.21 -14.63 -1.13
C VAL A 140 16.10 -14.86 -2.15
N LEU A 141 16.40 -15.58 -3.23
CA LEU A 141 15.46 -16.00 -4.27
C LEU A 141 15.64 -17.49 -4.48
N ASP A 142 14.57 -18.27 -4.35
CA ASP A 142 14.57 -19.73 -4.55
C ASP A 142 15.61 -20.48 -3.70
N GLY A 143 15.79 -20.02 -2.45
CA GLY A 143 16.78 -20.56 -1.52
C GLY A 143 18.23 -20.16 -1.84
N GLN A 144 18.47 -19.40 -2.92
CA GLN A 144 19.79 -18.88 -3.29
C GLN A 144 19.96 -17.44 -2.82
N VAL A 145 21.11 -17.13 -2.22
CA VAL A 145 21.46 -15.76 -1.86
C VAL A 145 21.89 -15.02 -3.12
N LEU A 146 21.09 -14.06 -3.55
CA LEU A 146 21.42 -13.14 -4.62
C LEU A 146 22.36 -12.06 -4.09
N GLY A 147 23.58 -12.06 -4.59
CA GLY A 147 24.65 -11.12 -4.23
C GLY A 147 25.80 -11.78 -3.48
N THR A 148 26.85 -11.00 -3.22
CA THR A 148 28.09 -11.49 -2.57
C THR A 148 28.06 -11.41 -1.04
N GLN A 149 27.01 -10.81 -0.45
CA GLN A 149 26.95 -10.54 0.99
C GLN A 149 26.34 -11.73 1.74
N VAL A 150 27.22 -12.68 2.10
CA VAL A 150 26.94 -13.71 3.10
C VAL A 150 26.88 -13.11 4.51
N CYS A 151 26.37 -13.86 5.49
CA CYS A 151 26.38 -13.40 6.87
C CYS A 151 27.83 -13.19 7.34
N PRO A 152 28.23 -11.96 7.71
CA PRO A 152 29.63 -11.68 8.05
C PRO A 152 30.11 -12.43 9.30
N HIS A 153 29.16 -12.88 10.13
CA HIS A 153 29.44 -13.61 11.36
C HIS A 153 29.07 -15.10 11.27
N SER A 154 28.66 -15.60 10.10
CA SER A 154 28.19 -16.98 9.92
C SER A 154 27.22 -17.43 11.01
N THR A 155 26.34 -16.52 11.44
CA THR A 155 25.52 -16.70 12.64
C THR A 155 24.51 -17.83 12.45
N ILE A 156 24.48 -18.77 13.39
CA ILE A 156 23.41 -19.76 13.47
C ILE A 156 22.16 -19.09 14.05
N ILE A 157 21.01 -19.27 13.42
CA ILE A 157 19.73 -18.75 13.88
C ILE A 157 19.32 -19.49 15.16
N SER A 158 19.27 -18.76 16.26
CA SER A 158 18.81 -19.23 17.56
C SER A 158 17.70 -18.30 18.08
N PHE A 159 17.18 -18.59 19.28
CA PHE A 159 16.30 -17.66 19.98
C PHE A 159 17.00 -16.37 20.43
N GLU A 160 18.33 -16.36 20.48
CA GLU A 160 19.14 -15.19 20.87
C GLU A 160 19.56 -14.38 19.64
N THR A 161 19.82 -15.04 18.51
CA THR A 161 20.37 -14.37 17.33
C THR A 161 19.33 -14.11 16.23
N GLY A 162 18.22 -14.85 16.22
CA GLY A 162 17.19 -14.77 15.20
C GLY A 162 16.18 -13.64 15.43
N VAL A 163 15.52 -13.20 14.36
CA VAL A 163 14.42 -12.23 14.46
C VAL A 163 13.11 -12.95 14.66
N PHE A 164 12.42 -12.67 15.76
CA PHE A 164 11.05 -13.12 15.94
C PHE A 164 10.10 -12.32 15.06
N TYR A 165 9.12 -13.01 14.49
CA TYR A 165 7.97 -12.38 13.88
C TYR A 165 6.70 -12.93 14.51
N ARG A 166 5.66 -12.10 14.59
CA ARG A 166 4.33 -12.52 15.03
C ARG A 166 3.44 -12.62 13.80
N HIS A 167 2.98 -13.82 13.49
CA HIS A 167 1.95 -14.04 12.49
C HIS A 167 0.62 -13.43 12.97
N GLN A 168 -0.27 -13.07 12.04
CA GLN A 168 -1.58 -12.47 12.34
C GLN A 168 -2.49 -13.28 13.29
N ARG A 169 -2.15 -14.55 13.57
CA ARG A 169 -2.88 -15.44 14.49
C ARG A 169 -2.27 -15.48 15.90
N GLY A 170 -1.38 -14.56 16.21
CA GLY A 170 -0.65 -14.53 17.49
C GLY A 170 0.49 -15.56 17.60
N ILE A 171 0.68 -16.40 16.58
CA ILE A 171 1.78 -17.38 16.53
C ILE A 171 3.09 -16.63 16.36
N VAL A 172 4.05 -16.88 17.24
CA VAL A 172 5.41 -16.34 17.16
C VAL A 172 6.27 -17.34 16.40
N GLY A 173 7.04 -16.87 15.42
CA GLY A 173 8.01 -17.67 14.67
C GLY A 173 9.36 -16.97 14.60
N LEU A 174 10.36 -17.66 14.05
CA LEU A 174 11.69 -17.10 13.78
C LEU A 174 11.88 -16.89 12.29
N LYS A 175 12.40 -15.72 11.90
CA LYS A 175 12.84 -15.47 10.52
C LYS A 175 14.13 -16.23 10.24
N PHE A 176 14.41 -16.45 8.95
CA PHE A 176 15.59 -17.17 8.48
C PHE A 176 16.90 -16.36 8.52
N ARG A 177 16.89 -15.13 9.04
CA ARG A 177 18.06 -14.25 9.17
C ARG A 177 18.32 -13.89 10.64
N CYS A 178 19.60 -13.70 10.98
CA CYS A 178 19.97 -13.14 12.27
C CYS A 178 19.56 -11.66 12.35
N ALA A 179 19.43 -11.12 13.55
CA ALA A 179 18.94 -9.76 13.78
C ALA A 179 19.71 -8.68 12.98
N PRO A 180 21.05 -8.64 12.97
CA PRO A 180 21.80 -7.67 12.16
C PRO A 180 21.51 -7.80 10.66
N CYS A 181 21.55 -9.02 10.12
CA CYS A 181 21.31 -9.28 8.70
C CYS A 181 19.87 -8.97 8.28
N ASN A 182 18.88 -9.26 9.13
CA ASN A 182 17.49 -8.87 8.88
C ASN A 182 17.32 -7.35 8.91
N GLY A 183 17.94 -6.66 9.88
CA GLY A 183 17.93 -5.20 9.96
C GLY A 183 18.51 -4.56 8.69
N GLN A 184 19.69 -5.01 8.28
CA GLN A 184 20.33 -4.54 7.06
C GLN A 184 19.51 -4.88 5.80
N SER A 185 18.96 -6.09 5.70
CA SER A 185 18.08 -6.46 4.58
C SER A 185 16.86 -5.56 4.50
N LYS A 186 16.23 -5.22 5.63
CA LYS A 186 15.07 -4.31 5.69
C LYS A 186 15.45 -2.87 5.38
N PHE A 187 16.62 -2.43 5.82
CA PHE A 187 17.15 -1.12 5.46
C PHE A 187 17.42 -1.04 3.95
N SER A 188 18.15 -2.01 3.37
CA SER A 188 18.34 -2.08 1.92
C SER A 188 17.02 -2.09 1.15
N GLU A 189 16.01 -2.84 1.62
CA GLU A 189 14.68 -2.83 1.01
C GLU A 189 14.04 -1.45 1.06
N PHE A 190 14.10 -0.73 2.19
CA PHE A 190 13.63 0.65 2.31
C PHE A 190 14.38 1.60 1.36
N LEU A 191 15.71 1.50 1.29
CA LEU A 191 16.54 2.34 0.40
C LEU A 191 16.26 2.08 -1.06
N ILE A 192 16.07 0.81 -1.40
CA ILE A 192 15.53 0.40 -2.67
C ILE A 192 14.18 1.11 -2.76
N THR A 193 13.10 0.73 -2.09
CA THR A 193 11.75 1.29 -2.26
C THR A 193 11.70 2.80 -2.48
N HIS A 194 12.47 3.61 -1.75
CA HIS A 194 12.51 5.08 -1.90
C HIS A 194 13.56 5.66 -2.88
N CYS A 195 14.20 4.83 -3.68
CA CYS A 195 15.21 5.20 -4.69
C CYS A 195 16.41 5.97 -4.10
N LEU A 196 16.78 5.60 -2.87
CA LEU A 196 17.86 6.18 -2.08
C LEU A 196 19.18 5.41 -2.21
N GLU A 197 19.22 4.30 -2.98
CA GLU A 197 20.45 3.54 -3.26
C GLU A 197 21.37 4.26 -4.27
N ALA A 198 22.65 4.39 -3.93
CA ALA A 198 23.65 5.06 -4.76
C ALA A 198 23.70 4.48 -6.18
N THR A 199 23.75 5.34 -7.19
CA THR A 199 23.99 4.87 -8.55
C THR A 199 25.43 4.37 -8.69
N ALA A 200 25.68 3.38 -9.54
CA ALA A 200 27.02 2.88 -9.79
C ALA A 200 28.00 4.02 -10.12
N GLY A 201 29.11 4.08 -9.38
CA GLY A 201 30.14 5.13 -9.55
C GLY A 201 29.85 6.47 -8.85
N GLN A 202 28.69 6.64 -8.21
CA GLN A 202 28.41 7.83 -7.41
C GLN A 202 29.34 7.85 -6.18
N LYS A 203 30.01 8.99 -5.95
CA LYS A 203 30.92 9.19 -4.80
C LYS A 203 30.48 10.31 -3.87
N VAL A 204 29.58 11.17 -4.33
CA VAL A 204 29.12 12.38 -3.62
C VAL A 204 27.61 12.44 -3.55
N CYS A 205 27.10 13.08 -2.50
CA CYS A 205 25.68 13.21 -2.22
C CYS A 205 24.89 13.78 -3.42
N ALA A 206 23.72 13.21 -3.68
CA ALA A 206 22.81 13.63 -4.76
C ALA A 206 22.06 14.93 -4.47
N HIS A 207 22.10 15.43 -3.22
CA HIS A 207 21.52 16.72 -2.89
C HIS A 207 22.28 17.83 -3.61
N LYS A 208 21.56 18.76 -4.24
CA LYS A 208 22.16 19.89 -4.97
C LYS A 208 23.16 20.62 -4.07
N SER A 209 24.34 20.90 -4.61
CA SER A 209 25.43 21.60 -3.90
C SER A 209 26.08 20.85 -2.74
N CYS A 210 25.73 19.58 -2.49
CA CYS A 210 26.39 18.79 -1.46
C CYS A 210 27.60 18.03 -2.02
N ILE A 211 28.78 18.27 -1.45
CA ILE A 211 30.02 17.58 -1.82
C ILE A 211 30.42 16.47 -0.82
N HIS A 212 29.62 16.26 0.22
CA HIS A 212 29.91 15.22 1.21
C HIS A 212 29.81 13.82 0.61
N ALA A 213 30.63 12.93 1.15
CA ALA A 213 30.63 11.52 0.77
C ALA A 213 29.25 10.88 1.03
N LEU A 214 28.97 9.84 0.25
CA LEU A 214 27.80 9.00 0.43
C LEU A 214 27.83 8.32 1.80
N TRP A 215 26.66 8.19 2.43
CA TRP A 215 26.53 7.41 3.65
C TRP A 215 26.15 5.97 3.28
N GLU A 216 27.02 4.99 3.55
CA GLU A 216 26.68 3.54 3.45
C GLU A 216 26.05 3.08 2.12
N GLY A 217 26.53 3.59 0.98
CA GLY A 217 25.98 3.22 -0.33
C GLY A 217 24.63 3.88 -0.64
N LEU A 218 24.23 4.88 0.13
CA LEU A 218 23.10 5.77 -0.16
C LEU A 218 23.46 6.80 -1.22
N ARG A 219 22.46 7.32 -1.91
CA ARG A 219 22.58 8.52 -2.76
C ARG A 219 22.82 9.78 -1.93
N LEU A 220 22.50 9.77 -0.64
CA LEU A 220 22.57 10.92 0.25
C LEU A 220 23.72 10.77 1.26
N CYS A 221 24.29 11.88 1.71
CA CYS A 221 25.13 11.87 2.91
C CYS A 221 24.25 11.77 4.15
N HIS A 222 24.84 11.45 5.31
CA HIS A 222 24.11 11.23 6.57
C HIS A 222 23.20 12.42 6.94
N LYS A 223 23.72 13.65 6.86
CA LYS A 223 22.95 14.87 7.14
C LYS A 223 21.70 15.00 6.27
N HIS A 224 21.83 14.79 4.95
CA HIS A 224 20.70 14.91 4.04
C HIS A 224 19.74 13.72 4.11
N PHE A 225 20.21 12.54 4.51
CA PHE A 225 19.32 11.42 4.78
C PHE A 225 18.45 11.68 6.02
N LEU A 226 19.02 12.19 7.11
CA LEU A 226 18.25 12.51 8.33
C LEU A 226 17.21 13.63 8.09
N ALA A 227 17.53 14.56 7.19
CA ALA A 227 16.60 15.61 6.77
C ALA A 227 15.67 15.19 5.62
N TRP A 228 15.86 13.98 5.06
CA TRP A 228 15.08 13.51 3.92
C TRP A 228 13.64 13.27 4.35
N LYS A 229 12.71 13.91 3.65
CA LYS A 229 11.29 13.63 3.74
C LYS A 229 10.90 12.82 2.51
N LEU A 230 9.91 11.93 2.67
CA LEU A 230 9.31 11.23 1.54
C LEU A 230 8.61 12.27 0.66
N GLU A 231 9.31 12.76 -0.36
CA GLU A 231 8.75 13.66 -1.33
C GLU A 231 7.83 12.87 -2.28
N PRO A 232 6.73 13.48 -2.75
CA PRO A 232 5.96 12.88 -3.83
C PRO A 232 6.87 12.59 -5.03
N PRO A 233 6.55 11.56 -5.85
CA PRO A 233 7.35 11.22 -7.02
C PRO A 233 7.68 12.48 -7.85
N SER A 234 8.97 12.70 -8.10
CA SER A 234 9.41 13.85 -8.90
C SER A 234 8.71 13.85 -10.26
N GLU A 235 8.61 15.02 -10.91
CA GLU A 235 8.01 15.11 -12.24
C GLU A 235 8.68 14.16 -13.25
N GLU A 236 10.01 14.08 -13.23
CA GLU A 236 10.77 13.11 -14.04
C GLU A 236 10.39 11.65 -13.73
N MET A 237 10.21 11.32 -12.44
CA MET A 237 9.77 9.97 -12.03
C MET A 237 8.36 9.68 -12.54
N ARG A 238 7.45 10.64 -12.39
CA ARG A 238 6.08 10.53 -12.91
C ARG A 238 6.11 10.34 -14.42
N ASP A 239 6.92 11.09 -15.16
CA ASP A 239 7.06 10.94 -16.61
C ASP A 239 7.57 9.56 -17.02
N LYS A 240 8.57 9.01 -16.30
CA LYS A 240 9.02 7.63 -16.52
C LYS A 240 7.91 6.62 -16.30
N LEU A 241 7.14 6.75 -15.22
CA LEU A 241 6.00 5.89 -14.93
C LEU A 241 4.90 6.02 -15.99
N ARG A 242 4.64 7.24 -16.49
CA ARG A 242 3.70 7.50 -17.59
C ARG A 242 4.12 6.82 -18.88
N VAL A 243 5.40 6.91 -19.25
CA VAL A 243 5.94 6.26 -20.44
C VAL A 243 5.81 4.73 -20.34
N LEU A 244 6.18 4.16 -19.20
CA LEU A 244 6.02 2.72 -18.95
C LEU A 244 4.55 2.31 -19.03
N PHE A 245 3.65 3.05 -18.37
CA PHE A 245 2.24 2.73 -18.40
C PHE A 245 1.65 2.85 -19.80
N LYS A 246 1.99 3.89 -20.58
CA LYS A 246 1.55 4.03 -21.97
C LYS A 246 1.91 2.80 -22.79
N ARG A 247 3.07 2.17 -22.54
CA ARG A 247 3.42 0.89 -23.16
C ARG A 247 2.50 -0.24 -22.71
N THR A 248 2.10 -0.32 -21.44
CA THR A 248 1.11 -1.32 -20.98
C THR A 248 -0.25 -1.18 -21.66
N THR A 249 -0.56 0.01 -22.18
CA THR A 249 -1.79 0.27 -22.93
C THR A 249 -1.66 -0.09 -24.42
N SER A 250 -0.53 -0.58 -24.92
CA SER A 250 -0.44 -0.98 -26.33
C SER A 250 -1.18 -2.29 -26.64
N GLU A 251 -1.59 -3.03 -25.61
CA GLU A 251 -2.29 -4.31 -25.73
C GLU A 251 -3.62 -4.27 -24.97
N PRO A 252 -4.60 -5.11 -25.36
CA PRO A 252 -5.80 -5.34 -24.57
C PRO A 252 -5.44 -6.06 -23.27
N TRP A 253 -5.94 -5.53 -22.15
CA TRP A 253 -5.82 -6.18 -20.85
C TRP A 253 -6.79 -7.36 -20.79
N SER A 254 -6.46 -8.39 -20.02
CA SER A 254 -7.33 -9.56 -19.82
C SER A 254 -7.60 -9.77 -18.33
N PRO A 255 -8.82 -10.23 -17.96
CA PRO A 255 -9.09 -10.65 -16.59
C PRO A 255 -8.19 -11.84 -16.24
N GLN A 256 -7.65 -11.84 -15.03
CA GLN A 256 -6.77 -12.90 -14.53
C GLN A 256 -7.53 -13.86 -13.60
N THR A 257 -8.60 -13.38 -12.98
CA THR A 257 -9.47 -14.19 -12.14
C THR A 257 -10.81 -14.45 -12.81
N THR A 258 -11.43 -15.58 -12.46
CA THR A 258 -12.80 -15.90 -12.88
C THR A 258 -13.82 -14.89 -12.36
N LEU A 259 -13.58 -14.31 -11.18
CA LEU A 259 -14.44 -13.27 -10.62
C LEU A 259 -14.35 -11.97 -11.43
N MET A 260 -13.14 -11.54 -11.83
CA MET A 260 -12.98 -10.39 -12.72
C MET A 260 -13.66 -10.63 -14.07
N ALA A 261 -13.48 -11.81 -14.68
CA ALA A 261 -14.17 -12.17 -15.92
C ALA A 261 -15.71 -12.12 -15.76
N ARG A 262 -16.25 -12.58 -14.62
CA ARG A 262 -17.68 -12.46 -14.29
C ARG A 262 -18.13 -11.00 -14.16
N ILE A 263 -17.34 -10.15 -13.51
CA ILE A 263 -17.60 -8.72 -13.39
C ILE A 263 -17.69 -8.06 -14.77
N LEU A 264 -16.73 -8.35 -15.66
CA LEU A 264 -16.73 -7.84 -17.04
C LEU A 264 -18.01 -8.25 -17.78
N GLY A 265 -18.39 -9.54 -17.70
CA GLY A 265 -19.63 -10.03 -18.32
C GLY A 265 -20.90 -9.38 -17.78
N ILE A 266 -20.97 -9.09 -16.47
CA ILE A 266 -22.10 -8.35 -15.86
C ILE A 266 -22.17 -6.93 -16.44
N ILE A 267 -21.03 -6.24 -16.52
CA ILE A 267 -20.94 -4.86 -17.01
C ILE A 267 -21.30 -4.78 -18.50
N GLU A 268 -20.82 -5.72 -19.30
CA GLU A 268 -21.15 -5.80 -20.74
C GLU A 268 -22.64 -6.08 -20.97
N SER A 269 -23.22 -7.01 -20.21
CA SER A 269 -24.62 -7.41 -20.36
C SER A 269 -25.62 -6.32 -19.97
N ASN A 270 -25.30 -5.51 -18.96
CA ASN A 270 -26.18 -4.43 -18.49
C ASN A 270 -25.85 -3.07 -19.11
N GLY A 271 -24.63 -2.90 -19.64
CA GLY A 271 -24.02 -1.62 -19.95
C GLY A 271 -23.44 -0.96 -18.70
N GLU A 272 -22.29 -0.30 -18.85
CA GLU A 272 -21.53 0.36 -17.76
C GLU A 272 -22.40 1.31 -16.91
N ALA A 273 -23.40 1.96 -17.53
CA ALA A 273 -24.27 2.90 -16.85
C ALA A 273 -25.38 2.26 -16.01
N ASN A 274 -25.61 0.95 -16.07
CA ASN A 274 -26.82 0.34 -15.49
C ASN A 274 -26.54 -0.73 -14.43
N VAL A 275 -25.28 -0.96 -14.05
CA VAL A 275 -24.97 -1.92 -12.99
C VAL A 275 -25.30 -1.31 -11.62
N PRO A 276 -26.29 -1.84 -10.88
CA PRO A 276 -26.66 -1.30 -9.57
C PRO A 276 -25.65 -1.72 -8.48
N ALA A 277 -25.61 -0.95 -7.39
CA ALA A 277 -24.78 -1.25 -6.22
C ALA A 277 -25.10 -2.61 -5.57
N SER A 278 -26.33 -3.13 -5.78
CA SER A 278 -26.73 -4.46 -5.33
C SER A 278 -25.96 -5.60 -6.02
N GLN A 279 -25.39 -5.34 -7.21
CA GLN A 279 -24.58 -6.32 -7.94
C GLN A 279 -23.09 -6.10 -7.72
N ILE A 280 -22.59 -4.87 -7.88
CA ILE A 280 -21.15 -4.55 -7.78
C ILE A 280 -20.97 -3.25 -6.99
N VAL A 281 -20.10 -3.28 -5.97
CA VAL A 281 -19.79 -2.12 -5.12
C VAL A 281 -18.29 -2.02 -4.82
N ASN A 282 -17.74 -0.82 -4.81
CA ASN A 282 -16.37 -0.52 -4.42
C ASN A 282 -16.32 -0.31 -2.91
N ILE A 283 -15.33 -0.91 -2.24
CA ILE A 283 -15.12 -0.78 -0.80
C ILE A 283 -13.70 -0.33 -0.50
N ASP A 284 -13.60 0.51 0.51
CA ASP A 284 -12.37 0.80 1.24
C ASP A 284 -12.73 1.04 2.72
N LEU A 285 -11.81 0.75 3.64
CA LEU A 285 -11.98 0.97 5.07
C LEU A 285 -10.76 1.67 5.68
N GLU A 286 -11.03 2.60 6.59
CA GLU A 286 -10.01 3.01 7.56
C GLU A 286 -10.07 2.10 8.78
N THR A 287 -8.94 1.55 9.19
CA THR A 287 -8.88 0.59 10.30
C THR A 287 -7.71 0.85 11.24
N LYS A 288 -7.83 0.36 12.48
CA LYS A 288 -6.68 0.27 13.39
C LYS A 288 -5.82 -0.92 12.96
N MET A 289 -4.61 -0.66 12.46
CA MET A 289 -3.73 -1.69 11.89
C MET A 289 -3.60 -2.96 12.76
N TYR A 290 -3.52 -2.81 14.08
CA TYR A 290 -3.24 -3.92 14.97
C TYR A 290 -4.49 -4.63 15.52
N SER A 291 -5.51 -3.87 15.92
CA SER A 291 -6.75 -4.46 16.45
C SER A 291 -7.71 -4.88 15.35
N LYS A 292 -7.50 -4.40 14.11
CA LYS A 292 -8.40 -4.59 12.96
C LYS A 292 -9.79 -3.99 13.20
N GLU A 293 -9.87 -3.05 14.15
CA GLU A 293 -11.07 -2.28 14.41
C GLU A 293 -11.37 -1.41 13.19
N VAL A 294 -12.58 -1.53 12.64
CA VAL A 294 -13.06 -0.69 11.54
C VAL A 294 -13.41 0.66 12.13
N LEU A 295 -12.81 1.74 11.61
CA LEU A 295 -13.02 3.12 12.07
C LEU A 295 -13.93 3.91 11.12
N GLN A 296 -13.74 3.73 9.82
CA GLN A 296 -14.52 4.36 8.76
C GLN A 296 -14.89 3.34 7.70
N ILE A 297 -16.09 3.46 7.15
CA ILE A 297 -16.57 2.66 6.02
C ILE A 297 -16.84 3.59 4.84
N GLY A 298 -16.22 3.29 3.70
CA GLY A 298 -16.48 3.96 2.43
C GLY A 298 -16.97 2.97 1.38
N LEU A 299 -18.16 3.20 0.84
CA LEU A 299 -18.71 2.43 -0.28
C LEU A 299 -19.14 3.36 -1.41
N ALA A 300 -18.77 3.01 -2.63
CA ALA A 300 -19.20 3.70 -3.85
C ALA A 300 -19.68 2.71 -4.91
N ASP A 301 -20.68 3.06 -5.70
CA ASP A 301 -21.09 2.27 -6.86
C ASP A 301 -20.04 2.34 -7.98
N LEU A 302 -20.27 1.61 -9.08
CA LEU A 302 -19.35 1.63 -10.23
C LEU A 302 -19.21 2.98 -10.92
N LYS A 303 -20.15 3.92 -10.71
CA LYS A 303 -20.05 5.30 -11.22
C LYS A 303 -19.30 6.23 -10.27
N GLY A 304 -18.94 5.76 -9.08
CA GLY A 304 -18.35 6.57 -8.01
C GLY A 304 -19.41 7.33 -7.20
N ALA A 305 -20.69 7.04 -7.38
CA ALA A 305 -21.73 7.58 -6.52
C ALA A 305 -21.60 6.94 -5.12
N LYS A 306 -21.58 7.79 -4.11
CA LYS A 306 -21.50 7.40 -2.70
C LYS A 306 -22.72 6.56 -2.31
N ILE A 307 -22.44 5.39 -1.72
CA ILE A 307 -23.44 4.48 -1.17
C ILE A 307 -23.43 4.55 0.36
N LEU A 308 -22.25 4.47 0.96
CA LEU A 308 -22.05 4.56 2.40
C LEU A 308 -20.76 5.32 2.71
N ASP A 309 -20.82 6.15 3.74
CA ASP A 309 -19.69 6.95 4.20
C ASP A 309 -19.98 7.34 5.64
N CYS A 310 -19.41 6.60 6.57
CA CYS A 310 -19.66 6.77 8.00
C CYS A 310 -18.45 6.37 8.83
N LEU A 311 -18.33 6.99 9.99
CA LEU A 311 -17.56 6.45 11.11
C LEU A 311 -18.36 5.31 11.76
N THR A 312 -17.67 4.31 12.27
CA THR A 312 -18.31 3.20 13.00
C THR A 312 -18.48 3.53 14.48
N ARG A 313 -19.53 2.97 15.08
CA ARG A 313 -19.76 3.01 16.53
C ARG A 313 -20.20 1.63 17.01
N TYR A 314 -19.52 1.14 18.04
CA TYR A 314 -19.91 -0.12 18.68
C TYR A 314 -21.18 0.03 19.52
N GLY A 315 -22.02 -0.99 19.52
CA GLY A 315 -23.22 -1.07 20.34
C GLY A 315 -22.88 -1.16 21.83
N LYS A 316 -23.84 -0.80 22.69
CA LYS A 316 -23.67 -0.90 24.14
C LYS A 316 -23.41 -2.35 24.54
N GLY A 317 -22.27 -2.60 25.18
CA GLY A 317 -21.86 -3.93 25.65
C GLY A 317 -21.02 -4.72 24.66
N VAL A 318 -20.83 -4.24 23.44
CA VAL A 318 -19.88 -4.84 22.49
C VAL A 318 -18.49 -4.28 22.77
N ILE A 319 -17.54 -5.18 23.04
CA ILE A 319 -16.16 -4.80 23.30
C ILE A 319 -15.43 -4.74 21.96
N ALA A 320 -15.03 -3.54 21.55
CA ALA A 320 -14.18 -3.37 20.38
C ALA A 320 -12.89 -4.21 20.54
N PRO A 321 -12.36 -4.80 19.44
CA PRO A 321 -11.10 -5.52 19.48
C PRO A 321 -10.01 -4.68 20.16
N SER A 322 -9.54 -5.14 21.31
CA SER A 322 -8.58 -4.39 22.12
C SER A 322 -7.15 -4.71 21.70
N SER A 323 -6.32 -3.66 21.61
CA SER A 323 -4.89 -3.76 21.37
C SER A 323 -4.07 -3.92 22.66
N SER A 324 -4.57 -4.65 23.66
CA SER A 324 -4.01 -4.69 25.02
C SER A 324 -2.54 -5.14 25.11
N ASN A 325 -1.99 -5.73 24.03
CA ASN A 325 -0.62 -6.25 23.96
C ASN A 325 0.31 -5.43 23.04
N LEU A 326 -0.02 -4.17 22.75
CA LEU A 326 0.83 -3.32 21.92
C LEU A 326 1.92 -2.60 22.70
N SER A 327 3.03 -2.34 22.01
CA SER A 327 4.08 -1.45 22.53
C SER A 327 3.55 -0.02 22.65
N LYS A 328 4.14 0.78 23.55
CA LYS A 328 3.77 2.21 23.72
C LYS A 328 3.79 2.98 22.39
N ASN A 329 4.77 2.72 21.54
CA ASN A 329 4.89 3.37 20.23
C ASN A 329 3.76 2.95 19.27
N ALA A 330 3.41 1.66 19.24
CA ALA A 330 2.29 1.17 18.44
C ALA A 330 0.95 1.76 18.92
N ILE A 331 0.76 1.90 20.23
CA ILE A 331 -0.41 2.57 20.82
C ILE A 331 -0.47 4.04 20.39
N ARG A 332 0.65 4.78 20.48
CA ARG A 332 0.71 6.18 20.07
C ARG A 332 0.34 6.36 18.60
N ARG A 333 0.93 5.57 17.69
CA ARG A 333 0.61 5.62 16.25
C ARG A 333 -0.85 5.28 15.97
N GLN A 334 -1.37 4.25 16.65
CA GLN A 334 -2.77 3.87 16.51
C GLN A 334 -3.72 4.98 16.97
N LYS A 335 -3.39 5.67 18.07
CA LYS A 335 -4.18 6.79 18.59
C LYS A 335 -4.15 7.98 17.63
N GLN A 336 -2.98 8.34 17.08
CA GLN A 336 -2.86 9.40 16.08
C GLN A 336 -3.69 9.08 14.82
N ASN A 337 -3.63 7.86 14.32
CA ASN A 337 -4.44 7.44 13.18
C ASN A 337 -5.95 7.50 13.50
N GLU A 338 -6.34 7.03 14.69
CA GLU A 338 -7.73 7.08 15.14
C GLU A 338 -8.25 8.53 15.28
N GLU A 339 -7.45 9.44 15.85
CA GLU A 339 -7.77 10.87 15.96
C GLU A 339 -7.92 11.50 14.58
N LYS A 340 -6.99 11.21 13.66
CA LYS A 340 -7.04 11.65 12.26
C LYS A 340 -8.34 11.19 11.59
N VAL A 341 -8.66 9.90 11.66
CA VAL A 341 -9.85 9.33 11.02
C VAL A 341 -11.14 9.88 11.64
N LYS A 342 -11.18 10.05 12.96
CA LYS A 342 -12.33 10.66 13.66
C LYS A 342 -12.52 12.14 13.31
N GLY A 343 -11.48 12.82 12.89
CA GLY A 343 -11.53 14.20 12.39
C GLY A 343 -12.16 14.33 11.00
N TYR A 344 -12.33 13.24 10.25
CA TYR A 344 -12.92 13.30 8.93
C TYR A 344 -14.42 13.62 8.96
N HIS A 345 -14.81 14.53 8.07
CA HIS A 345 -16.21 14.76 7.78
C HIS A 345 -16.77 13.61 6.94
N THR A 346 -17.70 12.85 7.51
CA THR A 346 -18.41 11.77 6.81
C THR A 346 -19.86 12.15 6.55
N HIS A 347 -20.37 11.80 5.38
CA HIS A 347 -21.72 12.21 4.96
C HIS A 347 -22.83 11.64 5.85
N HIS A 348 -22.65 10.45 6.40
CA HIS A 348 -23.64 9.82 7.27
C HIS A 348 -23.29 9.90 8.75
N GLY A 349 -22.23 10.65 9.11
CA GLY A 349 -21.74 10.76 10.47
C GLY A 349 -21.30 9.42 11.06
N ALA A 350 -21.53 9.24 12.36
CA ALA A 350 -21.23 7.99 13.05
C ALA A 350 -22.45 7.07 13.10
N LEU A 351 -22.30 5.83 12.60
CA LEU A 351 -23.35 4.82 12.54
C LEU A 351 -22.98 3.59 13.37
N ASP A 352 -23.99 2.99 13.99
CA ASP A 352 -23.87 1.64 14.56
C ASP A 352 -24.10 0.55 13.50
N ALA A 353 -23.80 -0.70 13.86
CA ALA A 353 -23.96 -1.83 12.93
C ALA A 353 -25.39 -1.98 12.43
N LYS A 354 -26.41 -1.76 13.26
CA LYS A 354 -27.82 -1.83 12.84
C LYS A 354 -28.11 -0.83 11.72
N SER A 355 -27.63 0.41 11.87
CA SER A 355 -27.81 1.49 10.90
C SER A 355 -27.03 1.24 9.61
N VAL A 356 -25.81 0.68 9.72
CA VAL A 356 -25.03 0.23 8.55
C VAL A 356 -25.77 -0.87 7.80
N VAL A 357 -26.27 -1.90 8.49
CA VAL A 357 -27.02 -3.00 7.87
C VAL A 357 -28.29 -2.51 7.18
N ALA A 358 -29.01 -1.58 7.80
CA ALA A 358 -30.17 -0.94 7.16
C ALA A 358 -29.77 -0.27 5.84
N LYS A 359 -28.71 0.56 5.85
CA LYS A 359 -28.21 1.23 4.64
C LYS A 359 -27.73 0.26 3.56
N LEU A 360 -27.06 -0.83 3.93
CA LEU A 360 -26.66 -1.87 2.97
C LEU A 360 -27.89 -2.47 2.29
N ARG A 361 -28.93 -2.82 3.07
CA ARG A 361 -30.18 -3.38 2.54
C ARG A 361 -30.96 -2.39 1.69
N ASP A 362 -31.01 -1.12 2.09
CA ASP A 362 -31.68 -0.05 1.32
C ASP A 362 -31.04 0.14 -0.07
N ASN A 363 -29.75 -0.17 -0.21
CA ASN A 363 -29.03 -0.17 -1.49
C ASN A 363 -29.02 -1.55 -2.18
N GLY A 364 -29.78 -2.52 -1.66
CA GLY A 364 -29.89 -3.88 -2.19
C GLY A 364 -28.62 -4.74 -2.03
N ILE A 365 -27.64 -4.29 -1.23
CA ILE A 365 -26.41 -5.04 -0.97
C ILE A 365 -26.74 -6.25 -0.08
N ASN A 366 -26.29 -7.42 -0.51
CA ASN A 366 -26.59 -8.70 0.13
C ASN A 366 -25.45 -9.73 -0.10
N LYS A 367 -25.68 -11.00 0.24
CA LYS A 367 -24.68 -12.08 0.13
C LYS A 367 -24.24 -12.44 -1.30
N ASP A 368 -24.97 -11.99 -2.31
CA ASP A 368 -24.65 -12.24 -3.72
C ASP A 368 -23.94 -11.05 -4.38
N THR A 369 -23.86 -9.91 -3.69
CA THR A 369 -23.15 -8.72 -4.18
C THR A 369 -21.65 -9.01 -4.32
N ILE A 370 -21.03 -8.46 -5.36
CA ILE A 370 -19.59 -8.53 -5.59
C ILE A 370 -18.95 -7.22 -5.11
N PHE A 371 -17.89 -7.34 -4.32
CA PHE A 371 -17.11 -6.21 -3.84
C PHE A 371 -15.85 -6.04 -4.68
N LEU A 372 -15.44 -4.79 -4.92
CA LEU A 372 -14.14 -4.44 -5.51
C LEU A 372 -13.29 -3.77 -4.43
N ALA A 373 -12.01 -4.13 -4.33
CA ALA A 373 -11.06 -3.50 -3.42
C ALA A 373 -9.70 -3.23 -4.09
N TRP A 374 -9.05 -2.12 -3.72
CA TRP A 374 -7.68 -1.80 -4.13
C TRP A 374 -6.66 -2.44 -3.18
N ALA A 375 -6.67 -3.78 -3.09
CA ALA A 375 -5.85 -4.52 -2.15
C ALA A 375 -5.23 -5.78 -2.78
N THR A 376 -4.24 -6.36 -2.11
CA THR A 376 -3.69 -7.69 -2.43
C THR A 376 -4.32 -8.81 -1.59
N TRP A 377 -5.11 -8.45 -0.59
CA TRP A 377 -5.80 -9.34 0.33
C TRP A 377 -7.21 -8.81 0.64
N PRO A 378 -8.20 -9.68 0.92
CA PRO A 378 -9.60 -9.27 1.10
C PRO A 378 -9.90 -8.68 2.48
N PHE A 379 -8.97 -7.89 3.04
CA PHE A 379 -9.08 -7.45 4.43
C PHE A 379 -10.27 -6.50 4.65
N ASP A 380 -10.61 -5.64 3.70
CA ASP A 380 -11.73 -4.70 3.83
C ASP A 380 -13.04 -5.42 4.10
N LEU A 381 -13.44 -6.30 3.17
CA LEU A 381 -14.68 -7.07 3.32
C LEU A 381 -14.63 -8.00 4.54
N SER A 382 -13.49 -8.65 4.79
CA SER A 382 -13.34 -9.59 5.91
C SER A 382 -13.47 -8.88 7.27
N TYR A 383 -12.91 -7.67 7.40
CA TYR A 383 -12.98 -6.86 8.62
C TYR A 383 -14.37 -6.25 8.82
N LEU A 384 -15.00 -5.74 7.76
CA LEU A 384 -16.38 -5.26 7.84
C LEU A 384 -17.34 -6.37 8.28
N ARG A 385 -17.23 -7.56 7.68
CA ARG A 385 -18.03 -8.73 8.07
C ARG A 385 -17.73 -9.18 9.50
N GLY A 386 -16.46 -9.14 9.91
CA GLY A 386 -16.05 -9.45 11.28
C GLY A 386 -16.66 -8.50 12.31
N TRP A 387 -16.65 -7.20 12.02
CA TRP A 387 -17.29 -6.17 12.85
C TRP A 387 -18.81 -6.37 12.94
N LEU A 388 -19.50 -6.55 11.82
CA LEU A 388 -20.95 -6.80 11.81
C LEU A 388 -21.32 -8.05 12.62
N ARG A 389 -20.55 -9.13 12.50
CA ARG A 389 -20.75 -10.35 13.28
C ARG A 389 -20.59 -10.12 14.78
N GLN A 390 -19.60 -9.34 15.21
CA GLN A 390 -19.40 -9.00 16.63
C GLN A 390 -20.60 -8.24 17.21
N GLU A 391 -21.28 -7.46 16.37
CA GLU A 391 -22.50 -6.72 16.70
C GLU A 391 -23.79 -7.55 16.56
N GLY A 392 -23.66 -8.87 16.31
CA GLY A 392 -24.80 -9.80 16.18
C GLY A 392 -25.46 -9.81 14.81
N PHE A 393 -24.89 -9.13 13.81
CA PHE A 393 -25.36 -9.14 12.42
C PHE A 393 -24.56 -10.13 11.60
N GLU A 394 -25.02 -11.38 11.64
CA GLU A 394 -24.49 -12.43 10.77
C GLU A 394 -25.09 -12.31 9.37
N ASP A 395 -24.42 -12.90 8.39
CA ASP A 395 -25.06 -13.20 7.11
C ASP A 395 -25.56 -11.99 6.30
N VAL A 396 -25.00 -10.80 6.53
CA VAL A 396 -25.34 -9.58 5.78
C VAL A 396 -24.53 -9.46 4.49
N LEU A 397 -23.23 -9.76 4.58
CA LEU A 397 -22.25 -9.57 3.52
C LEU A 397 -21.80 -10.91 2.93
N PRO A 398 -21.31 -10.93 1.67
CA PRO A 398 -20.80 -12.14 1.05
C PRO A 398 -19.55 -12.71 1.76
N SER A 399 -19.17 -13.92 1.34
CA SER A 399 -17.86 -14.50 1.67
C SER A 399 -16.72 -13.78 0.93
N ASP A 400 -15.46 -14.10 1.28
CA ASP A 400 -14.27 -13.56 0.61
C ASP A 400 -14.11 -14.10 -0.84
N GLU A 401 -15.01 -14.96 -1.31
CA GLU A 401 -15.04 -15.41 -2.70
C GLU A 401 -15.71 -14.40 -3.64
N ASN A 402 -16.51 -13.46 -3.11
CA ASN A 402 -17.15 -12.40 -3.90
C ASN A 402 -16.44 -11.05 -3.74
N ILE A 403 -15.13 -11.03 -3.47
CA ILE A 403 -14.34 -9.80 -3.55
C ILE A 403 -13.28 -9.92 -4.64
N CYS A 404 -13.31 -8.99 -5.59
CA CYS A 404 -12.31 -8.86 -6.62
C CYS A 404 -11.25 -7.86 -6.16
N LEU A 405 -10.01 -8.33 -6.14
CA LEU A 405 -8.84 -7.56 -5.75
C LEU A 405 -8.21 -6.97 -7.01
N LEU A 406 -8.25 -5.64 -7.17
CA LEU A 406 -7.80 -5.01 -8.41
C LEU A 406 -6.26 -4.94 -8.54
N ILE A 407 -5.51 -4.91 -7.44
CA ILE A 407 -4.04 -4.85 -7.52
C ILE A 407 -3.48 -6.07 -8.27
N PRO A 408 -3.85 -7.33 -7.96
CA PRO A 408 -3.45 -8.50 -8.74
C PRO A 408 -3.78 -8.41 -10.24
N GLU A 409 -4.97 -7.91 -10.57
CA GLU A 409 -5.45 -7.78 -11.96
C GLU A 409 -4.60 -6.77 -12.75
N PHE A 410 -4.32 -5.60 -12.17
CA PHE A 410 -3.41 -4.61 -12.75
C PHE A 410 -1.98 -5.14 -12.84
N ARG A 411 -1.48 -5.75 -11.76
CA ARG A 411 -0.12 -6.28 -11.65
C ARG A 411 0.19 -7.27 -12.76
N ALA A 412 -0.70 -8.22 -13.00
CA ALA A 412 -0.50 -9.25 -14.01
C ALA A 412 -0.46 -8.68 -15.43
N ASN A 413 -1.39 -7.77 -15.79
CA ASN A 413 -1.41 -7.14 -17.10
C ASN A 413 -0.16 -6.27 -17.34
N ILE A 414 0.28 -5.51 -16.33
CA ILE A 414 1.52 -4.74 -16.41
C ILE A 414 2.75 -5.64 -16.57
N ASN A 415 2.82 -6.72 -15.78
CA ASN A 415 3.93 -7.68 -15.83
C ASN A 415 3.98 -8.42 -17.17
N ARG A 416 2.82 -8.71 -17.77
CA ARG A 416 2.74 -9.35 -19.09
C ARG A 416 3.43 -8.50 -20.16
N VAL A 417 3.20 -7.18 -20.16
CA VAL A 417 3.73 -6.27 -21.20
C VAL A 417 5.14 -5.79 -20.90
N LEU A 418 5.45 -5.48 -19.63
CA LEU A 418 6.72 -4.84 -19.26
C LEU A 418 7.71 -5.77 -18.54
N GLY A 419 7.29 -6.96 -18.12
CA GLY A 419 8.01 -7.80 -17.20
C GLY A 419 7.89 -7.35 -15.73
N ARG A 420 8.29 -8.23 -14.81
CA ARG A 420 8.16 -8.03 -13.35
C ARG A 420 9.07 -6.92 -12.78
N LYS A 421 10.14 -6.56 -13.48
CA LYS A 421 11.18 -5.61 -13.02
C LYS A 421 11.27 -4.39 -13.95
N CYS A 422 10.14 -3.83 -14.32
CA CYS A 422 10.02 -2.80 -15.36
C CYS A 422 10.40 -1.37 -14.93
N PHE A 423 10.51 -1.10 -13.63
CA PHE A 423 10.79 0.23 -13.12
C PHE A 423 12.02 0.20 -12.21
N GLN A 424 13.17 0.60 -12.74
CA GLN A 424 14.45 0.64 -12.00
C GLN A 424 14.79 -0.70 -11.30
N GLY A 425 14.55 -1.81 -12.00
CA GLY A 425 14.77 -3.16 -11.45
C GLY A 425 13.65 -3.67 -10.52
N ARG A 426 12.53 -2.97 -10.44
CA ARG A 426 11.38 -3.30 -9.58
C ARG A 426 10.06 -3.39 -10.32
N SER A 427 9.09 -3.92 -9.61
CA SER A 427 7.68 -3.89 -10.00
C SER A 427 7.19 -2.45 -10.15
N PHE A 428 6.26 -2.24 -11.07
CA PHE A 428 5.56 -0.97 -11.23
C PHE A 428 4.83 -0.59 -9.92
N PRO A 429 4.95 0.64 -9.40
CA PRO A 429 4.22 1.01 -8.17
C PRO A 429 2.71 0.98 -8.43
N LEU A 430 1.94 0.29 -7.58
CA LEU A 430 0.47 0.19 -7.67
C LEU A 430 -0.23 0.80 -6.45
N SER A 431 0.46 1.58 -5.61
CA SER A 431 -0.22 2.30 -4.54
C SER A 431 -1.15 3.36 -5.13
N LEU A 432 -2.37 3.46 -4.61
CA LEU A 432 -3.40 4.35 -5.13
C LEU A 432 -2.93 5.82 -5.19
N PRO A 433 -2.22 6.37 -4.18
CA PRO A 433 -1.67 7.73 -4.24
C PRO A 433 -0.66 7.95 -5.38
N VAL A 434 -0.03 6.89 -5.89
CA VAL A 434 0.90 6.98 -7.03
C VAL A 434 0.14 6.81 -8.34
N VAL A 435 -0.67 5.77 -8.46
CA VAL A 435 -1.30 5.43 -9.75
C VAL A 435 -2.48 6.32 -10.11
N PHE A 436 -3.25 6.77 -9.12
CA PHE A 436 -4.42 7.59 -9.37
C PHE A 436 -4.05 8.92 -10.05
N PRO A 437 -3.07 9.71 -9.56
CA PRO A 437 -2.59 10.90 -10.27
C PRO A 437 -1.93 10.61 -11.62
N LEU A 438 -1.33 9.42 -11.79
CA LEU A 438 -0.77 9.01 -13.07
C LEU A 438 -1.86 8.79 -14.13
N PHE A 439 -3.04 8.29 -13.75
CA PHE A 439 -4.09 7.95 -14.70
C PHE A 439 -5.17 9.02 -14.87
N CYS A 440 -5.49 9.73 -13.79
CA CYS A 440 -6.52 10.78 -13.79
C CYS A 440 -5.95 12.19 -14.01
N GLY A 441 -4.63 12.30 -14.23
CA GLY A 441 -3.94 13.55 -14.47
C GLY A 441 -3.59 14.31 -13.17
N PRO A 442 -2.58 15.19 -13.20
CA PRO A 442 -2.04 15.82 -11.99
C PRO A 442 -2.84 17.01 -11.44
N SER A 443 -3.77 17.61 -12.19
CA SER A 443 -4.27 18.96 -11.87
C SER A 443 -5.78 19.17 -11.90
N THR A 444 -6.60 18.15 -12.17
CA THR A 444 -8.04 18.40 -12.43
C THR A 444 -9.02 17.49 -11.69
N HIS A 445 -8.60 16.35 -11.13
CA HIS A 445 -9.55 15.46 -10.48
C HIS A 445 -9.77 15.83 -9.00
N GLY A 446 -11.02 16.10 -8.61
CA GLY A 446 -11.39 16.52 -7.25
C GLY A 446 -11.17 15.47 -6.14
N LEU A 447 -10.63 14.30 -6.48
CA LEU A 447 -10.27 13.23 -5.54
C LEU A 447 -8.76 13.18 -5.25
N LEU A 448 -7.94 13.94 -5.99
CA LEU A 448 -6.49 13.97 -5.78
C LEU A 448 -6.17 14.53 -4.38
N GLY A 449 -5.21 13.89 -3.71
CA GLY A 449 -4.76 14.30 -2.36
C GLY A 449 -5.75 13.97 -1.24
N ARG A 450 -6.88 13.31 -1.53
CA ARG A 450 -7.89 12.90 -0.55
C ARG A 450 -7.77 11.43 -0.13
N ASN A 451 -6.59 10.83 -0.32
CA ASN A 451 -6.34 9.46 0.08
C ASN A 451 -6.37 9.32 1.60
N HIS A 452 -6.53 8.08 2.09
CA HIS A 452 -6.75 7.77 3.50
C HIS A 452 -8.09 8.28 4.02
N HIS A 453 -9.09 8.35 3.15
CA HIS A 453 -10.46 8.62 3.53
C HIS A 453 -11.32 7.63 2.75
N ALA A 454 -11.84 6.64 3.46
CA ALA A 454 -12.42 5.44 2.87
C ALA A 454 -13.38 5.71 1.69
N LEU A 455 -14.29 6.69 1.81
CA LEU A 455 -15.18 7.01 0.68
C LEU A 455 -14.42 7.47 -0.57
N TYR A 456 -13.45 8.38 -0.43
CA TYR A 456 -12.73 8.93 -1.57
C TYR A 456 -11.86 7.86 -2.22
N ASP A 457 -11.25 6.98 -1.43
CA ASP A 457 -10.49 5.84 -1.95
C ASP A 457 -11.41 4.84 -2.68
N ALA A 458 -12.61 4.56 -2.16
CA ALA A 458 -13.63 3.76 -2.87
C ALA A 458 -14.11 4.41 -4.18
N GLN A 459 -14.17 5.75 -4.25
CA GLN A 459 -14.50 6.48 -5.48
C GLN A 459 -13.35 6.49 -6.49
N GLN A 460 -12.11 6.63 -6.01
CA GLN A 460 -10.93 6.47 -6.86
C GLN A 460 -10.86 5.04 -7.42
N LEU A 461 -11.17 4.03 -6.61
CA LEU A 461 -11.27 2.63 -7.01
C LEU A 461 -12.32 2.41 -8.12
N SER A 462 -13.48 3.06 -8.06
CA SER A 462 -14.46 3.05 -9.17
C SER A 462 -13.83 3.52 -10.49
N LEU A 463 -13.04 4.60 -10.46
CA LEU A 463 -12.34 5.11 -11.64
C LEU A 463 -11.26 4.15 -12.13
N MET A 464 -10.55 3.50 -11.21
CA MET A 464 -9.58 2.44 -11.53
C MET A 464 -10.24 1.24 -12.21
N MET A 465 -11.40 0.81 -11.74
CA MET A 465 -12.17 -0.26 -12.38
C MET A 465 -12.61 0.13 -13.79
N ARG A 466 -13.11 1.36 -13.96
CA ARG A 466 -13.51 1.86 -15.28
C ARG A 466 -12.31 1.96 -16.24
N LEU A 467 -11.13 2.32 -15.74
CA LEU A 467 -9.89 2.31 -16.51
C LEU A 467 -9.56 0.87 -16.96
N PHE A 468 -9.72 -0.12 -16.08
CA PHE A 468 -9.53 -1.52 -16.45
C PHE A 468 -10.48 -1.93 -17.60
N LEU A 469 -11.76 -1.59 -17.51
CA LEU A 469 -12.74 -1.84 -18.58
C LEU A 469 -12.31 -1.21 -19.91
N HIS A 470 -11.81 0.01 -19.85
CA HIS A 470 -11.32 0.72 -21.02
C HIS A 470 -10.10 0.02 -21.64
N LEU A 471 -9.15 -0.42 -20.82
CA LEU A 471 -7.95 -1.14 -21.26
C LEU A 471 -8.23 -2.57 -21.70
N HIS A 472 -9.33 -3.18 -21.25
CA HIS A 472 -9.77 -4.49 -21.70
C HIS A 472 -10.12 -4.52 -23.19
N ARG A 473 -10.67 -3.41 -23.72
CA ARG A 473 -11.00 -3.27 -25.14
C ARG A 473 -9.75 -3.27 -26.01
N HIS A 474 -9.91 -3.68 -27.27
CA HIS A 474 -8.82 -3.59 -28.23
C HIS A 474 -8.37 -2.13 -28.40
N PRO A 475 -7.06 -1.82 -28.54
CA PRO A 475 -6.59 -0.45 -28.71
C PRO A 475 -7.35 0.38 -29.76
N ASP A 476 -7.80 -0.24 -30.84
CA ASP A 476 -8.54 0.43 -31.93
C ASP A 476 -10.01 0.75 -31.59
N GLU A 477 -10.58 0.08 -30.58
CA GLU A 477 -11.97 0.28 -30.12
C GLU A 477 -12.06 1.27 -28.95
N ARG A 478 -10.92 1.73 -28.45
CA ARG A 478 -10.84 2.62 -27.29
C ARG A 478 -11.22 4.03 -27.69
N THR A 479 -12.32 4.51 -27.12
CA THR A 479 -12.64 5.94 -27.14
C THR A 479 -11.64 6.71 -26.29
N PRO A 480 -11.30 7.97 -26.63
CA PRO A 480 -10.46 8.79 -25.75
C PRO A 480 -11.04 8.78 -24.34
N TRP A 481 -10.27 8.26 -23.38
CA TRP A 481 -10.70 8.15 -21.99
C TRP A 481 -11.15 9.52 -21.49
N GLN A 482 -12.37 9.65 -20.95
CA GLN A 482 -12.88 10.92 -20.45
C GLN A 482 -11.96 11.37 -19.30
N ASN A 483 -11.28 12.51 -19.47
CA ASN A 483 -10.16 13.05 -18.66
C ASN A 483 -8.73 12.77 -19.19
N SER A 484 -8.58 12.11 -20.34
CA SER A 484 -7.29 11.93 -21.01
C SER A 484 -6.87 13.13 -21.85
N GLU A 485 -6.77 14.32 -21.25
CA GLU A 485 -5.77 15.29 -21.75
C GLU A 485 -4.38 14.62 -21.83
N PHE A 486 -4.17 13.57 -21.03
CA PHE A 486 -3.08 12.61 -21.09
C PHE A 486 -2.83 11.92 -22.45
N MET A 487 -3.88 11.58 -23.21
CA MET A 487 -3.71 10.98 -24.55
C MET A 487 -3.39 12.05 -25.61
N ARG A 488 -3.60 13.34 -25.28
CA ARG A 488 -3.25 14.51 -26.12
C ARG A 488 -1.87 15.10 -25.80
N LEU A 489 -0.94 14.30 -25.28
CA LEU A 489 0.48 14.70 -25.08
C LEU A 489 1.25 15.02 -26.39
N GLY A 490 0.56 15.13 -27.54
CA GLY A 490 1.12 15.56 -28.83
C GLY A 490 0.92 17.04 -29.19
N SER A 491 0.32 17.88 -28.34
CA SER A 491 0.07 19.29 -28.67
C SER A 491 0.18 20.23 -27.47
N LEU A 492 1.42 20.54 -27.07
CA LEU A 492 1.78 21.65 -26.18
C LEU A 492 1.43 23.00 -26.83
N LYS A 493 0.14 23.39 -26.82
CA LYS A 493 -0.30 24.74 -27.20
C LYS A 493 -1.25 25.41 -26.20
N ARG A 494 -1.47 24.83 -25.03
CA ARG A 494 -2.42 25.35 -24.03
C ARG A 494 -1.76 25.91 -22.77
N GLN A 495 -0.65 26.63 -22.93
CA GLN A 495 0.03 27.33 -21.83
C GLN A 495 -0.14 28.86 -21.89
N LEU A 496 -1.20 29.37 -22.53
CA LEU A 496 -1.45 30.82 -22.65
C LEU A 496 -2.65 31.35 -21.85
N GLN A 497 -3.54 30.51 -21.31
CA GLN A 497 -4.76 31.01 -20.64
C GLN A 497 -4.64 31.20 -19.11
N ILE A 498 -3.61 30.67 -18.47
CA ILE A 498 -3.40 30.88 -17.02
C ILE A 498 -2.76 32.25 -16.76
N GLU A 499 -1.92 32.75 -17.67
CA GLU A 499 -1.31 34.08 -17.53
C GLU A 499 -2.33 35.22 -17.74
N GLU A 500 -3.33 35.06 -18.62
CA GLU A 500 -4.45 36.02 -18.74
C GLU A 500 -5.33 36.07 -17.48
N SER A 501 -5.48 34.93 -16.79
CA SER A 501 -6.29 34.84 -15.57
C SER A 501 -5.62 35.52 -14.38
N LEU A 502 -4.28 35.44 -14.28
CA LEU A 502 -3.51 36.10 -13.23
C LEU A 502 -3.33 37.61 -13.47
N GLY A 503 -3.35 38.05 -14.73
CA GLY A 503 -3.37 39.49 -15.07
C GLY A 503 -4.59 40.24 -14.55
N LEU A 504 -5.76 39.58 -14.51
CA LEU A 504 -7.02 40.19 -14.05
C LEU A 504 -7.12 40.31 -12.52
N MET A 505 -6.46 39.43 -11.75
CA MET A 505 -6.49 39.51 -10.28
C MET A 505 -5.54 40.58 -9.70
N SER A 506 -4.52 41.00 -10.47
CA SER A 506 -3.58 42.07 -10.08
C SER A 506 -4.22 43.47 -10.07
N LEU A 507 -5.20 43.73 -10.96
CA LEU A 507 -5.85 45.04 -11.07
C LEU A 507 -6.86 45.31 -9.93
N ALA A 508 -7.50 44.27 -9.39
CA ALA A 508 -8.48 44.42 -8.31
C ALA A 508 -7.85 44.85 -6.96
N LYS A 509 -6.57 44.51 -6.73
CA LYS A 509 -5.88 44.85 -5.47
C LYS A 509 -5.41 46.32 -5.39
N LYS A 510 -5.25 47.00 -6.53
CA LYS A 510 -4.91 48.45 -6.56
C LYS A 510 -6.10 49.38 -6.35
N ALA A 511 -7.34 48.91 -6.53
CA ALA A 511 -8.53 49.74 -6.34
C ALA A 511 -8.94 49.89 -4.86
N ARG A 512 -8.61 48.92 -3.99
CA ARG A 512 -8.99 48.97 -2.56
C ARG A 512 -8.06 49.78 -1.67
N HIS A 513 -6.87 50.14 -2.14
CA HIS A 513 -5.92 50.93 -1.33
C HIS A 513 -6.02 52.45 -1.51
N ARG A 514 -7.02 52.94 -2.25
CA ARG A 514 -7.23 54.38 -2.49
C ARG A 514 -8.40 55.00 -1.74
N TYR A 515 -9.14 54.23 -0.92
CA TYR A 515 -10.33 54.75 -0.23
C TYR A 515 -10.17 55.00 1.28
N ASP A 516 -9.03 54.65 1.89
CA ASP A 516 -8.82 54.80 3.35
C ASP A 516 -7.83 55.93 3.72
N LYS A 517 -7.79 57.05 2.98
CA LYS A 517 -6.85 58.14 3.29
C LYS A 517 -7.38 59.57 3.33
N ASP A 518 -8.69 59.78 3.22
CA ASP A 518 -9.27 61.13 3.24
C ASP A 518 -10.46 61.23 4.21
N GLU A 519 -10.27 60.95 5.50
CA GLU A 519 -11.15 61.46 6.58
C GLU A 519 -10.28 61.68 7.83
N ASP A 520 -9.74 62.89 7.99
CA ASP A 520 -9.43 63.53 9.29
C ASP A 520 -8.77 64.90 9.05
N ALA A 521 -9.60 65.92 8.83
CA ALA A 521 -9.28 67.34 9.02
C ALA A 521 -10.59 68.16 9.07
N ASP A 522 -11.21 68.24 10.25
CA ASP A 522 -11.94 69.43 10.73
C ASP A 522 -12.56 69.15 12.11
N GLN A 523 -11.81 69.44 13.19
CA GLN A 523 -12.25 70.14 14.41
C GLN A 523 -11.12 70.28 15.44
#